data_AF-A0A378FUI6-F1
#
_entry.id   AF-A0A378FUI6-F1
#
_cell.length_a   1.000
_cell.length_b   1.000
_cell.length_c   1.000
_cell.angle_alpha   90.00
_cell.angle_beta   90.00
_cell.angle_gamma   90.00
#
_symmetry.space_group_name_H-M   'P 1'
#
loop_
_entity.id
_entity.type
_entity.pdbx_description
1 polymer ?
#
loop_
_entity_poly.entity_id
_entity_poly.type
_entity_poly.pdbx_seq_one_letter_code
_entity_poly.pdbx_strand_id
1 'polypeptide(L)'
;MASCWKSDVDGLMQSVKLNAGQAGQQLPDDATLRHQILERLIMDQIVLQMGQKMGVKISDDQLDQAIANIAKQNNMTLDQMRSRLAYEGINYNTYRNQIRKEMLISEVRNNEVRRRITVLPQEVEALAKQIGDQNDASTELNLSRILIPLPENPTSDEVAAAQEQANSIVEQARNGANFGKLAITYSADQQALKGGQMGWGRIQELPGIFAQALSTAKKGDIVGPIRSGVGFHILKVNDLRGGTQNISVTEVHARHILLKTVADHERRPGSG
;
A
#
# COMPACT_ATOMS: atom_id res chain seq x y z
N MET A 1 -11.08 31.36 -4.83
CA MET A 1 -11.06 29.94 -5.29
C MET A 1 -9.82 29.63 -6.14
N ALA A 2 -9.53 30.38 -7.21
CA ALA A 2 -8.35 30.13 -8.07
C ALA A 2 -6.97 30.25 -7.38
N SER A 3 -6.83 31.10 -6.35
CA SER A 3 -5.57 31.30 -5.62
C SER A 3 -5.18 30.11 -4.74
N CYS A 4 -6.16 29.39 -4.15
CA CYS A 4 -5.92 28.26 -3.27
C CYS A 4 -5.43 27.03 -4.03
N TRP A 5 -5.96 26.79 -5.24
CA TRP A 5 -5.55 25.66 -6.07
C TRP A 5 -4.11 25.81 -6.59
N LYS A 6 -3.71 27.04 -6.92
CA LYS A 6 -2.33 27.30 -7.33
C LYS A 6 -1.35 27.00 -6.18
N SER A 7 -1.68 27.42 -4.95
CA SER A 7 -0.84 27.13 -3.78
C SER A 7 -0.78 25.64 -3.45
N ASP A 8 -1.88 24.89 -3.60
CA ASP A 8 -1.90 23.45 -3.34
C ASP A 8 -1.04 22.68 -4.35
N VAL A 9 -1.12 23.04 -5.64
CA VAL A 9 -0.27 22.48 -6.69
C VAL A 9 1.20 22.78 -6.43
N ASP A 10 1.53 24.04 -6.15
CA ASP A 10 2.92 24.46 -5.97
C ASP A 10 3.52 23.84 -4.68
N GLY A 11 2.72 23.69 -3.62
CA GLY A 11 3.11 23.01 -2.39
C GLY A 11 3.36 21.50 -2.58
N LEU A 12 2.45 20.81 -3.28
CA LEU A 12 2.67 19.38 -3.58
C LEU A 12 3.85 19.19 -4.54
N MET A 13 4.05 20.10 -5.50
CA MET A 13 5.21 20.10 -6.41
C MET A 13 6.52 20.21 -5.63
N GLN A 14 6.60 21.15 -4.68
CA GLN A 14 7.78 21.31 -3.83
C GLN A 14 8.04 20.06 -2.99
N SER A 15 6.98 19.48 -2.40
CA SER A 15 7.10 18.25 -1.61
C SER A 15 7.62 17.08 -2.44
N VAL A 16 7.07 16.86 -3.65
CA VAL A 16 7.54 15.79 -4.55
C VAL A 16 9.00 16.02 -4.97
N LYS A 17 9.38 17.26 -5.32
CA LYS A 17 10.76 17.60 -5.68
C LYS A 17 11.75 17.37 -4.53
N LEU A 18 11.39 17.78 -3.31
CA LEU A 18 12.21 17.57 -2.12
C LEU A 18 12.41 16.07 -1.83
N ASN A 19 11.33 15.31 -1.80
CA ASN A 19 11.37 13.87 -1.55
C ASN A 19 12.18 13.13 -2.63
N ALA A 20 12.01 13.51 -3.90
CA ALA A 20 12.76 12.92 -4.99
C ALA A 20 14.26 13.23 -4.90
N GLY A 21 14.63 14.46 -4.52
CA GLY A 21 16.03 14.84 -4.29
C GLY A 21 16.68 14.04 -3.16
N GLN A 22 15.96 13.83 -2.05
CA GLN A 22 16.44 13.02 -0.92
C GLN A 22 16.57 11.52 -1.28
N ALA A 23 15.67 11.01 -2.13
CA ALA A 23 15.66 9.62 -2.55
C ALA A 23 16.55 9.31 -3.77
N GLY A 24 17.18 10.32 -4.38
CA GLY A 24 17.89 10.17 -5.66
C GLY A 24 16.97 9.75 -6.82
N GLN A 25 15.67 10.02 -6.72
CA GLN A 25 14.67 9.65 -7.72
C GLN A 25 14.64 10.68 -8.85
N GLN A 26 14.76 10.21 -10.09
CA GLN A 26 14.61 11.08 -11.26
C GLN A 26 13.14 11.45 -11.48
N LEU A 27 12.91 12.72 -11.79
CA LEU A 27 11.60 13.26 -12.12
C LEU A 27 11.45 13.47 -13.63
N PRO A 28 10.21 13.45 -14.16
CA PRO A 28 9.92 13.99 -15.48
C PRO A 28 10.08 15.51 -15.50
N ASP A 29 9.86 16.11 -16.68
CA ASP A 29 9.81 17.56 -16.80
C ASP A 29 8.67 18.16 -15.96
N ASP A 30 8.78 19.45 -15.63
CA ASP A 30 7.86 20.13 -14.74
C ASP A 30 6.41 20.16 -15.27
N ALA A 31 6.19 20.15 -16.59
CA ALA A 31 4.84 20.18 -17.15
C ALA A 31 4.15 18.82 -16.94
N THR A 32 4.84 17.73 -17.26
CA THR A 32 4.39 16.36 -16.97
C THR A 32 4.13 16.16 -15.48
N LEU A 33 5.06 16.58 -14.63
CA LEU A 33 4.90 16.45 -13.17
C LEU A 33 3.70 17.27 -12.67
N ARG A 34 3.50 18.47 -13.20
CA ARG A 34 2.36 19.33 -12.83
C ARG A 34 1.03 18.67 -13.20
N HIS A 35 0.94 18.02 -14.35
CA HIS A 35 -0.26 17.28 -14.75
C HIS A 35 -0.58 16.15 -13.74
N GLN A 36 0.41 15.36 -13.35
CA GLN A 36 0.24 14.28 -12.38
C GLN A 36 -0.18 14.77 -10.98
N ILE A 37 0.36 15.91 -10.58
CA ILE A 37 -0.03 16.58 -9.33
C ILE A 37 -1.47 17.08 -9.39
N LEU A 38 -1.89 17.63 -10.54
CA LEU A 38 -3.27 18.07 -10.74
C LEU A 38 -4.24 16.89 -10.67
N GLU A 39 -3.96 15.79 -11.37
CA GLU A 39 -4.80 14.57 -11.30
C GLU A 39 -4.93 14.07 -9.85
N ARG A 40 -3.82 14.07 -9.11
CA ARG A 40 -3.85 13.69 -7.69
C ARG A 40 -4.72 14.62 -6.85
N LEU A 41 -4.58 15.93 -7.00
CA LEU A 41 -5.34 16.92 -6.23
C LEU A 41 -6.83 16.93 -6.60
N ILE A 42 -7.16 16.70 -7.88
CA ILE A 42 -8.54 16.54 -8.34
C ILE A 42 -9.18 15.33 -7.64
N MET A 43 -8.49 14.18 -7.64
CA MET A 43 -8.99 12.98 -6.97
C MET A 43 -9.15 13.18 -5.46
N ASP A 44 -8.14 13.77 -4.80
CA ASP A 44 -8.20 14.05 -3.36
C ASP A 44 -9.36 15.00 -3.04
N GLN A 45 -9.61 16.02 -3.88
CA GLN A 45 -10.73 16.94 -3.70
C GLN A 45 -12.10 16.26 -3.85
N ILE A 46 -12.25 15.35 -4.81
CA ILE A 46 -13.49 14.56 -5.00
C ILE A 46 -13.78 13.73 -3.75
N VAL A 47 -12.77 13.03 -3.23
CA VAL A 47 -12.92 12.19 -2.02
C VAL A 47 -13.22 13.05 -0.78
N LEU A 48 -12.56 14.21 -0.64
CA LEU A 48 -12.84 15.15 0.45
C LEU A 48 -14.29 15.65 0.42
N GLN A 49 -14.80 16.03 -0.75
CA GLN A 49 -16.19 16.48 -0.91
C GLN A 49 -17.19 15.36 -0.59
N MET A 50 -16.88 14.13 -0.99
CA MET A 50 -17.68 12.96 -0.63
C MET A 50 -17.71 12.75 0.89
N GLY A 51 -16.56 12.81 1.56
CA GLY A 51 -16.46 12.71 3.02
C GLY A 51 -17.29 13.79 3.74
N GLN A 52 -17.23 15.02 3.25
CA GLN A 52 -18.06 16.12 3.77
C GLN A 52 -19.55 15.84 3.61
N LYS A 53 -19.98 15.38 2.43
CA LYS A 53 -21.38 15.03 2.14
C LYS A 53 -21.88 13.88 3.01
N MET A 54 -21.01 12.92 3.32
CA MET A 54 -21.31 11.78 4.20
C MET A 54 -21.21 12.12 5.69
N GLY A 55 -20.76 13.33 6.05
CA GLY A 55 -20.58 13.75 7.44
C GLY A 55 -19.43 13.05 8.16
N VAL A 56 -18.45 12.50 7.42
CA VAL A 56 -17.26 11.87 8.02
C VAL A 56 -16.44 12.94 8.72
N LYS A 57 -16.04 12.68 9.96
CA LYS A 57 -15.20 13.57 10.77
C LYS A 57 -14.09 12.77 11.42
N ILE A 58 -12.93 13.39 11.55
CA ILE A 58 -11.80 12.88 12.33
C ILE A 58 -11.78 13.65 13.64
N SER A 59 -11.86 12.94 14.78
CA SER A 59 -11.76 13.59 16.08
C SER A 59 -10.35 14.09 16.34
N ASP A 60 -10.20 15.07 17.23
CA ASP A 60 -8.86 15.58 17.57
C ASP A 60 -8.00 14.51 18.26
N ASP A 61 -8.59 13.63 19.05
CA ASP A 61 -7.87 12.50 19.68
C ASP A 61 -7.30 11.53 18.63
N GLN A 62 -8.09 11.19 17.60
CA GLN A 62 -7.62 10.34 16.49
C GLN A 62 -6.47 11.01 15.75
N LEU A 63 -6.58 12.32 15.53
CA LEU A 63 -5.54 13.11 14.86
C LEU A 63 -4.26 13.18 15.68
N ASP A 64 -4.36 13.40 17.00
CA ASP A 64 -3.22 13.42 17.91
C ASP A 64 -2.50 12.07 17.94
N GLN A 65 -3.26 10.97 18.00
CA GLN A 65 -2.68 9.63 17.96
C GLN A 65 -1.97 9.35 16.63
N ALA A 66 -2.56 9.78 15.51
CA ALA A 66 -1.95 9.62 14.20
C ALA A 66 -0.62 10.40 14.10
N ILE A 67 -0.60 11.65 14.54
CA ILE A 67 0.62 12.48 14.54
C ILE A 67 1.68 11.89 15.47
N ALA A 68 1.30 11.41 16.65
CA ALA A 68 2.23 10.73 17.57
C ALA A 68 2.84 9.46 16.94
N ASN A 69 2.05 8.69 16.18
CA ASN A 69 2.54 7.53 15.46
C ASN A 69 3.53 7.93 14.33
N ILE A 70 3.26 9.01 13.60
CA ILE A 70 4.20 9.54 12.59
C ILE A 70 5.51 9.97 13.26
N ALA A 71 5.43 10.66 14.41
CA ALA A 71 6.63 11.04 15.18
C ALA A 71 7.44 9.80 15.58
N LYS A 72 6.76 8.78 16.13
CA LYS A 72 7.39 7.51 16.50
C LYS A 72 8.04 6.80 15.32
N GLN A 73 7.39 6.75 14.17
CA GLN A 73 7.95 6.17 12.93
C GLN A 73 9.22 6.89 12.46
N ASN A 74 9.33 8.19 12.76
CA ASN A 74 10.52 8.99 12.48
C ASN A 74 11.48 9.06 13.67
N ASN A 75 11.36 8.15 14.64
CA ASN A 75 12.21 8.04 15.83
C ASN A 75 12.29 9.34 16.66
N MET A 76 11.18 10.07 16.76
CA MET A 76 11.10 11.31 17.52
C MET A 76 9.85 11.36 18.41
N THR A 77 9.94 12.17 19.47
CA THR A 77 8.79 12.53 20.30
C THR A 77 7.93 13.59 19.62
N LEU A 78 6.71 13.80 20.12
CA LEU A 78 5.80 14.83 19.59
C LEU A 78 6.39 16.24 19.71
N ASP A 79 7.06 16.55 20.83
CA ASP A 79 7.67 17.85 21.05
C ASP A 79 8.87 18.08 20.12
N GLN A 80 9.71 17.06 19.92
CA GLN A 80 10.79 17.11 18.93
C GLN A 80 10.26 17.33 17.51
N MET A 81 9.16 16.67 17.15
CA MET A 81 8.50 16.90 15.86
C MET A 81 8.01 18.35 15.73
N ARG A 82 7.36 18.91 16.76
CA ARG A 82 6.90 20.30 16.77
C ARG A 82 8.06 21.28 16.60
N SER A 83 9.16 21.08 17.32
CA SER A 83 10.37 21.91 17.19
C SER A 83 10.97 21.81 15.79
N ARG A 84 11.01 20.62 15.20
CA ARG A 84 11.49 20.42 13.82
C ARG A 84 10.62 21.14 12.80
N LEU A 85 9.29 21.00 12.89
CA LEU A 85 8.36 21.71 12.01
C LEU A 85 8.53 23.23 12.11
N ALA A 86 8.69 23.75 13.33
CA ALA A 86 8.95 25.17 13.55
C ALA A 86 10.28 25.64 12.92
N TYR A 87 11.34 24.83 13.04
CA TYR A 87 12.63 25.10 12.39
C TYR A 87 12.52 25.11 10.85
N GLU A 88 11.71 24.22 10.29
CA GLU A 88 11.40 24.15 8.85
C GLU A 88 10.39 25.23 8.40
N GLY A 89 9.94 26.11 9.31
CA GLY A 89 8.99 27.18 9.02
C GLY A 89 7.54 26.73 8.83
N ILE A 90 7.21 25.49 9.21
CA ILE A 90 5.89 24.89 9.05
C ILE A 90 5.05 25.16 10.30
N ASN A 91 3.92 25.83 10.13
CA ASN A 91 2.96 26.04 11.22
C ASN A 91 2.32 24.71 11.64
N TYR A 92 2.34 24.40 12.95
CA TYR A 92 1.81 23.14 13.46
C TYR A 92 0.32 22.94 13.18
N ASN A 93 -0.52 23.98 13.25
CA ASN A 93 -1.94 23.85 12.93
C ASN A 93 -2.19 23.56 11.44
N THR A 94 -1.38 24.16 10.56
CA THR A 94 -1.41 23.83 9.12
C THR A 94 -1.04 22.37 8.90
N TYR A 95 0.02 21.88 9.54
CA TYR A 95 0.41 20.48 9.49
C TYR A 95 -0.71 19.55 10.00
N ARG A 96 -1.31 19.86 11.16
CA ARG A 96 -2.46 19.12 11.71
C ARG A 96 -3.62 19.05 10.73
N ASN A 97 -3.97 20.17 10.10
CA ASN A 97 -5.05 20.22 9.13
C ASN A 97 -4.74 19.38 7.89
N GLN A 98 -3.47 19.34 7.46
CA GLN A 98 -3.04 18.48 6.35
C GLN A 98 -3.19 16.99 6.70
N ILE A 99 -2.70 16.57 7.87
CA ILE A 99 -2.87 15.18 8.34
C ILE A 99 -4.36 14.84 8.48
N ARG A 100 -5.19 15.76 8.98
CA ARG A 100 -6.65 15.55 9.06
C ARG A 100 -7.26 15.29 7.68
N LYS A 101 -6.87 16.05 6.64
CA LYS A 101 -7.33 15.81 5.26
C LYS A 101 -6.92 14.42 4.77
N GLU A 102 -5.67 14.02 5.00
CA GLU A 102 -5.16 12.70 4.58
C GLU A 102 -5.90 11.55 5.28
N MET A 103 -6.18 11.69 6.58
CA MET A 103 -6.98 10.73 7.34
C MET A 103 -8.42 10.66 6.81
N LEU A 104 -9.06 11.80 6.53
CA LEU A 104 -10.40 11.83 5.96
C LEU A 104 -10.47 11.11 4.61
N ILE A 105 -9.50 11.38 3.72
CA ILE A 105 -9.41 10.74 2.41
C ILE A 105 -9.25 9.22 2.57
N SER A 106 -8.36 8.78 3.46
CA SER A 106 -8.14 7.36 3.74
C SER A 106 -9.40 6.67 4.25
N GLU A 107 -10.09 7.28 5.22
CA GLU A 107 -11.31 6.73 5.82
C GLU A 107 -12.43 6.57 4.78
N VAL A 108 -12.71 7.62 4.00
CA VAL A 108 -13.74 7.60 2.95
C VAL A 108 -13.41 6.53 1.91
N ARG A 109 -12.17 6.48 1.44
CA ARG A 109 -11.73 5.49 0.44
C ARG A 109 -11.90 4.07 0.96
N ASN A 110 -11.45 3.79 2.19
CA ASN A 110 -11.54 2.46 2.78
C ASN A 110 -13.00 2.02 2.97
N ASN A 111 -13.86 2.95 3.42
CA ASN A 111 -15.29 2.68 3.61
C ASN A 111 -15.98 2.36 2.28
N GLU A 112 -15.77 3.19 1.25
CA GLU A 112 -16.39 3.03 -0.06
C GLU A 112 -15.87 1.78 -0.80
N VAL A 113 -14.58 1.46 -0.67
CA VAL A 113 -14.03 0.20 -1.22
C VAL A 113 -14.66 -1.00 -0.52
N ARG A 114 -14.68 -1.02 0.82
CA ARG A 114 -15.26 -2.15 1.58
C ARG A 114 -16.74 -2.39 1.25
N ARG A 115 -17.53 -1.33 1.01
CA ARG A 115 -18.94 -1.44 0.63
C ARG A 115 -19.16 -2.10 -0.74
N ARG A 116 -18.19 -2.01 -1.65
CA ARG A 116 -18.29 -2.53 -3.01
C ARG A 116 -17.67 -3.93 -3.18
N ILE A 117 -16.90 -4.40 -2.20
CA ILE A 117 -16.36 -5.76 -2.21
C ILE A 117 -17.52 -6.74 -2.01
N THR A 118 -17.71 -7.62 -3.00
CA THR A 118 -18.65 -8.74 -2.94
C THR A 118 -17.83 -10.02 -2.84
N VAL A 119 -18.19 -10.91 -1.90
CA VAL A 119 -17.54 -12.22 -1.71
C VAL A 119 -18.58 -13.29 -1.96
N LEU A 120 -18.35 -14.14 -2.97
CA LEU A 120 -19.25 -15.25 -3.25
C LEU A 120 -18.87 -16.45 -2.36
N PRO A 121 -19.83 -17.17 -1.74
CA PRO A 121 -19.51 -18.33 -0.89
C PRO A 121 -18.64 -19.39 -1.59
N GLN A 122 -18.90 -19.61 -2.88
CA GLN A 122 -18.15 -20.56 -3.71
C GLN A 122 -16.68 -20.15 -3.89
N GLU A 123 -16.37 -18.84 -3.91
CA GLU A 123 -14.98 -18.35 -3.98
C GLU A 123 -14.21 -18.69 -2.71
N VAL A 124 -14.87 -18.58 -1.55
CA VAL A 124 -14.26 -18.90 -0.24
C VAL A 124 -13.94 -20.39 -0.16
N GLU A 125 -14.88 -21.26 -0.55
CA GLU A 125 -14.68 -22.71 -0.53
C GLU A 125 -13.61 -23.16 -1.53
N ALA A 126 -13.59 -22.56 -2.73
CA ALA A 126 -12.57 -22.85 -3.74
C ALA A 126 -11.16 -22.44 -3.24
N LEU A 127 -11.04 -21.24 -2.65
CA LEU A 127 -9.79 -20.76 -2.10
C LEU A 127 -9.32 -21.61 -0.89
N ALA A 128 -10.24 -22.01 0.00
CA ALA A 128 -9.91 -22.85 1.15
C ALA A 128 -9.30 -24.20 0.76
N LYS A 129 -9.80 -24.81 -0.32
CA LYS A 129 -9.22 -26.05 -0.88
C LYS A 129 -7.82 -25.78 -1.47
N GLN A 130 -7.64 -24.66 -2.16
CA GLN A 130 -6.38 -24.31 -2.82
C GLN A 130 -5.25 -23.98 -1.82
N ILE A 131 -5.57 -23.35 -0.68
CA ILE A 131 -4.56 -22.99 0.34
C ILE A 131 -4.00 -24.23 1.06
N GLY A 132 -4.79 -25.30 1.20
CA GLY A 132 -4.34 -26.55 1.83
C GLY A 132 -3.14 -27.22 1.14
N ASP A 133 -2.90 -26.89 -0.13
CA ASP A 133 -1.88 -27.53 -0.97
C ASP A 133 -0.63 -26.64 -1.23
N GLN A 134 -0.62 -25.39 -0.75
CA GLN A 134 0.52 -24.49 -0.96
C GLN A 134 1.54 -24.56 0.19
N ASN A 135 2.74 -25.05 -0.12
CA ASN A 135 3.89 -24.94 0.77
C ASN A 135 4.34 -23.47 0.90
N ASP A 136 4.67 -23.05 2.12
CA ASP A 136 5.17 -21.72 2.49
C ASP A 136 6.51 -21.38 1.80
N ALA A 137 6.43 -20.93 0.55
CA ALA A 137 7.55 -20.29 -0.11
C ALA A 137 7.72 -18.88 0.49
N SER A 138 8.68 -18.73 1.40
CA SER A 138 9.00 -17.48 2.12
C SER A 138 9.70 -16.42 1.26
N THR A 139 9.48 -16.41 -0.05
CA THR A 139 10.12 -15.45 -0.97
C THR A 139 9.39 -14.12 -0.90
N GLU A 140 10.12 -13.10 -0.47
CA GLU A 140 9.68 -11.70 -0.49
C GLU A 140 10.26 -10.99 -1.70
N LEU A 141 9.43 -10.20 -2.37
CA LEU A 141 9.82 -9.38 -3.50
C LEU A 141 9.70 -7.91 -3.13
N ASN A 142 10.68 -7.11 -3.54
CA ASN A 142 10.53 -5.66 -3.58
C ASN A 142 10.10 -5.24 -4.99
N LEU A 143 8.93 -4.63 -5.12
CA LEU A 143 8.34 -4.31 -6.42
C LEU A 143 8.08 -2.81 -6.60
N SER A 144 8.17 -2.38 -7.85
CA SER A 144 7.57 -1.13 -8.33
C SER A 144 6.53 -1.42 -9.40
N ARG A 145 5.49 -0.59 -9.50
CA ARG A 145 4.36 -0.79 -10.40
C ARG A 145 3.98 0.46 -11.17
N ILE A 146 3.59 0.27 -12.42
CA ILE A 146 2.89 1.24 -13.27
C ILE A 146 1.52 0.67 -13.61
N LEU A 147 0.49 1.50 -13.50
CA LEU A 147 -0.86 1.20 -13.96
C LEU A 147 -1.25 2.15 -15.09
N ILE A 148 -1.57 1.59 -16.26
CA ILE A 148 -2.26 2.30 -17.33
C ILE A 148 -3.76 2.01 -17.16
N PRO A 149 -4.56 2.99 -16.74
CA PRO A 149 -5.93 2.75 -16.33
C PRO A 149 -6.83 2.43 -17.53
N LEU A 150 -7.85 1.60 -17.31
CA LEU A 150 -8.98 1.46 -18.21
C LEU A 150 -10.29 1.71 -17.43
N PRO A 151 -11.33 2.26 -18.08
CA PRO A 151 -12.68 2.30 -17.48
C PRO A 151 -13.24 0.88 -17.32
N GLU A 152 -14.28 0.72 -16.50
CA GLU A 152 -14.90 -0.59 -16.21
C GLU A 152 -15.40 -1.31 -17.48
N ASN A 153 -15.91 -0.54 -18.45
CA ASN A 153 -16.39 -1.04 -19.74
C ASN A 153 -15.68 -0.30 -20.89
N PRO A 154 -14.42 -0.66 -21.19
CA PRO A 154 -13.64 0.03 -22.21
C PRO A 154 -14.08 -0.37 -23.61
N THR A 155 -14.04 0.58 -24.53
CA THR A 155 -14.15 0.34 -25.97
C THR A 155 -12.89 -0.36 -26.50
N SER A 156 -13.00 -1.01 -27.66
CA SER A 156 -11.85 -1.66 -28.30
C SER A 156 -10.69 -0.69 -28.56
N ASP A 157 -11.00 0.55 -28.93
CA ASP A 157 -10.01 1.58 -29.21
C ASP A 157 -9.28 2.01 -27.93
N GLU A 158 -9.99 2.17 -26.81
CA GLU A 158 -9.38 2.46 -25.51
C GLU A 158 -8.45 1.32 -25.05
N VAL A 159 -8.87 0.07 -25.24
CA VAL A 159 -8.02 -1.09 -24.91
C VAL A 159 -6.77 -1.11 -25.78
N ALA A 160 -6.90 -0.88 -27.08
CA ALA A 160 -5.78 -0.86 -28.01
C ALA A 160 -4.78 0.26 -27.66
N ALA A 161 -5.26 1.47 -27.42
CA ALA A 161 -4.43 2.61 -27.04
C ALA A 161 -3.70 2.37 -25.71
N ALA A 162 -4.40 1.87 -24.69
CA ALA A 162 -3.79 1.56 -23.40
C ALA A 162 -2.76 0.43 -23.50
N GLN A 163 -3.00 -0.57 -24.34
CA GLN A 163 -2.06 -1.65 -24.60
C GLN A 163 -0.80 -1.16 -25.33
N GLU A 164 -0.96 -0.32 -26.36
CA GLU A 164 0.15 0.28 -27.09
C GLU A 164 1.03 1.12 -26.16
N GLN A 165 0.41 1.97 -25.33
CA GLN A 165 1.12 2.75 -24.33
C GLN A 165 1.86 1.85 -23.32
N ALA A 166 1.20 0.80 -22.82
CA ALA A 166 1.81 -0.12 -21.87
C ALA A 166 3.00 -0.88 -22.50
N ASN A 167 2.88 -1.31 -23.76
CA ASN A 167 3.97 -1.95 -24.50
C ASN A 167 5.17 -1.01 -24.66
N SER A 168 4.94 0.26 -25.03
CA SER A 168 6.00 1.25 -25.15
C SER A 168 6.74 1.47 -23.82
N ILE A 169 6.02 1.53 -22.70
CA ILE A 169 6.63 1.69 -21.37
C ILE A 169 7.46 0.46 -21.00
N VAL A 170 6.99 -0.76 -21.30
CA VAL A 170 7.74 -1.99 -21.09
C VAL A 170 9.03 -1.99 -21.91
N GLU A 171 8.97 -1.59 -23.17
CA GLU A 171 10.13 -1.48 -24.04
C GLU A 171 11.15 -0.47 -23.49
N GLN A 172 10.72 0.74 -23.14
CA GLN A 172 11.57 1.75 -22.52
C GLN A 172 12.22 1.24 -21.22
N ALA A 173 11.44 0.57 -20.36
CA ALA A 173 11.93 0.01 -19.11
C ALA A 173 12.98 -1.10 -19.33
N ARG A 174 12.77 -1.97 -20.32
CA ARG A 174 13.72 -3.03 -20.70
C ARG A 174 15.00 -2.45 -21.33
N ASN A 175 14.88 -1.33 -22.04
CA ASN A 175 16.01 -0.58 -22.59
C ASN A 175 16.76 0.27 -21.53
N GLY A 176 16.43 0.12 -20.25
CA GLY A 176 17.17 0.72 -19.14
C GLY A 176 16.66 2.09 -18.69
N ALA A 177 15.50 2.56 -19.17
CA ALA A 177 14.90 3.78 -18.67
C ALA A 177 14.61 3.67 -17.16
N ASN A 178 14.70 4.80 -16.44
CA ASN A 178 14.41 4.82 -15.00
C ASN A 178 12.92 4.52 -14.75
N PHE A 179 12.64 3.34 -14.18
CA PHE A 179 11.28 2.89 -13.94
C PHE A 179 10.48 3.80 -13.01
N GLY A 180 11.12 4.37 -11.98
CA GLY A 180 10.46 5.32 -11.08
C GLY A 180 10.03 6.60 -11.81
N LYS A 181 10.85 7.08 -12.74
CA LYS A 181 10.51 8.22 -13.61
C LYS A 181 9.31 7.87 -14.49
N LEU A 182 9.33 6.70 -15.15
CA LEU A 182 8.20 6.21 -15.95
C LEU A 182 6.92 6.09 -15.11
N ALA A 183 7.03 5.62 -13.87
CA ALA A 183 5.89 5.53 -12.96
C ALA A 183 5.32 6.90 -12.61
N ILE A 184 6.17 7.88 -12.30
CA ILE A 184 5.71 9.26 -12.05
C ILE A 184 5.08 9.84 -13.31
N THR A 185 5.62 9.56 -14.50
CA THR A 185 5.11 10.10 -15.77
C THR A 185 3.75 9.52 -16.16
N TYR A 186 3.55 8.20 -16.04
CA TYR A 186 2.45 7.50 -16.71
C TYR A 186 1.49 6.76 -15.78
N SER A 187 1.90 6.43 -14.55
CA SER A 187 1.08 5.58 -13.69
C SER A 187 -0.11 6.36 -13.13
N ALA A 188 -1.30 5.77 -13.23
CA ALA A 188 -2.49 6.28 -12.54
C ALA A 188 -2.64 5.70 -11.11
N ASP A 189 -1.66 4.94 -10.62
CA ASP A 189 -1.68 4.36 -9.28
C ASP A 189 -1.40 5.39 -8.17
N GLN A 190 -1.87 5.12 -6.94
CA GLN A 190 -1.64 5.96 -5.76
C GLN A 190 -0.14 6.14 -5.43
N GLN A 191 0.69 5.16 -5.81
CA GLN A 191 2.14 5.19 -5.61
C GLN A 191 2.90 5.88 -6.74
N ALA A 192 2.23 6.39 -7.79
CA ALA A 192 2.87 6.98 -8.97
C ALA A 192 3.89 8.07 -8.62
N LEU A 193 3.48 9.08 -7.85
CA LEU A 193 4.35 10.18 -7.40
C LEU A 193 5.51 9.75 -6.49
N LYS A 194 5.49 8.50 -6.00
CA LYS A 194 6.57 7.86 -5.22
C LYS A 194 7.36 6.85 -6.06
N GLY A 195 7.38 7.01 -7.39
CA GLY A 195 8.09 6.12 -8.30
C GLY A 195 7.45 4.74 -8.45
N GLY A 196 6.16 4.61 -8.13
CA GLY A 196 5.42 3.35 -8.20
C GLY A 196 5.87 2.32 -7.15
N GLN A 197 6.62 2.71 -6.14
CA GLN A 197 7.19 1.79 -5.16
C GLN A 197 6.11 1.15 -4.29
N MET A 198 6.06 -0.17 -4.28
CA MET A 198 5.18 -0.96 -3.41
C MET A 198 5.89 -1.42 -2.14
N GLY A 199 7.22 -1.53 -2.17
CA GLY A 199 8.03 -2.04 -1.07
C GLY A 199 8.14 -3.56 -1.08
N TRP A 200 8.53 -4.13 0.06
CA TRP A 200 8.66 -5.57 0.26
C TRP A 200 7.31 -6.21 0.56
N GLY A 201 6.99 -7.31 -0.11
CA GLY A 201 5.80 -8.12 0.14
C GLY A 201 5.99 -9.57 -0.30
N ARG A 202 5.16 -10.47 0.20
CA ARG A 202 5.21 -11.88 -0.19
C ARG A 202 4.51 -12.08 -1.53
N ILE A 203 4.99 -13.01 -2.35
CA ILE A 203 4.36 -13.34 -3.64
C ILE A 203 2.88 -13.75 -3.44
N GLN A 204 2.58 -14.44 -2.34
CA GLN A 204 1.24 -14.91 -1.99
C GLN A 204 0.26 -13.78 -1.62
N GLU A 205 0.77 -12.61 -1.20
CA GLU A 205 -0.05 -11.44 -0.87
C GLU A 205 -0.45 -10.65 -2.14
N LEU A 206 0.13 -11.00 -3.29
CA LEU A 206 -0.16 -10.34 -4.57
C LEU A 206 -1.35 -11.03 -5.26
N PRO A 207 -2.14 -10.28 -6.06
CA PRO A 207 -3.14 -10.86 -6.94
C PRO A 207 -2.57 -12.00 -7.78
N GLY A 208 -3.32 -13.10 -7.92
CA GLY A 208 -2.86 -14.32 -8.61
C GLY A 208 -2.40 -14.08 -10.07
N ILE A 209 -2.99 -13.08 -10.74
CA ILE A 209 -2.57 -12.64 -12.08
C ILE A 209 -1.11 -12.16 -12.15
N PHE A 210 -0.52 -11.75 -11.03
CA PHE A 210 0.89 -11.37 -10.92
C PHE A 210 1.76 -12.53 -10.45
N ALA A 211 1.27 -13.36 -9.52
CA ALA A 211 2.03 -14.47 -8.94
C ALA A 211 2.59 -15.40 -10.02
N GLN A 212 1.79 -15.72 -11.05
CA GLN A 212 2.23 -16.56 -12.17
C GLN A 212 3.36 -15.95 -12.99
N ALA A 213 3.37 -14.63 -13.16
CA ALA A 213 4.37 -13.92 -13.93
C ALA A 213 5.63 -13.59 -13.12
N LEU A 214 5.50 -13.53 -11.79
CA LEU A 214 6.59 -13.24 -10.84
C LEU A 214 7.32 -14.50 -10.35
N SER A 215 6.73 -15.69 -10.47
CA SER A 215 7.33 -16.93 -9.97
C SER A 215 8.69 -17.27 -10.60
N THR A 216 8.93 -16.83 -11.84
CA THR A 216 10.19 -17.02 -12.56
C THR A 216 11.00 -15.72 -12.71
N ALA A 217 10.52 -14.61 -12.14
CA ALA A 217 11.14 -13.31 -12.32
C ALA A 217 12.39 -13.16 -11.45
N LYS A 218 13.41 -12.52 -12.02
CA LYS A 218 14.69 -12.23 -11.38
C LYS A 218 14.80 -10.75 -11.04
N LYS A 219 15.80 -10.42 -10.24
CA LYS A 219 16.10 -9.02 -9.87
C LYS A 219 16.39 -8.23 -11.15
N GLY A 220 15.70 -7.11 -11.30
CA GLY A 220 15.79 -6.23 -12.46
C GLY A 220 14.76 -6.51 -13.55
N ASP A 221 14.04 -7.63 -13.50
CA ASP A 221 13.10 -8.01 -14.55
C ASP A 221 11.91 -7.05 -14.63
N ILE A 222 11.46 -6.83 -15.87
CA ILE A 222 10.24 -6.10 -16.19
C ILE A 222 9.17 -7.09 -16.64
N VAL A 223 8.12 -7.19 -15.83
CA VAL A 223 7.01 -8.12 -16.00
C VAL A 223 5.78 -7.38 -16.52
N GLY A 224 5.18 -7.90 -17.58
CA GLY A 224 3.98 -7.35 -18.22
C GLY A 224 4.19 -6.92 -19.68
N PRO A 225 3.20 -6.21 -20.26
CA PRO A 225 2.02 -5.70 -19.56
C PRO A 225 0.99 -6.79 -19.23
N ILE A 226 0.44 -6.76 -18.02
CA ILE A 226 -0.57 -7.71 -17.53
C ILE A 226 -1.93 -7.02 -17.52
N ARG A 227 -2.92 -7.57 -18.22
CA ARG A 227 -4.28 -7.01 -18.27
C ARG A 227 -5.09 -7.42 -17.03
N SER A 228 -5.84 -6.48 -16.46
CA SER A 228 -6.84 -6.69 -15.42
C SER A 228 -8.11 -5.89 -15.70
N GLY A 229 -9.10 -5.95 -14.80
CA GLY A 229 -10.30 -5.13 -14.89
C GLY A 229 -10.07 -3.63 -14.69
N VAL A 230 -8.93 -3.21 -14.13
CA VAL A 230 -8.60 -1.78 -13.91
C VAL A 230 -7.59 -1.23 -14.93
N GLY A 231 -7.13 -2.05 -15.87
CA GLY A 231 -6.19 -1.63 -16.91
C GLY A 231 -5.00 -2.58 -17.13
N PHE A 232 -3.87 -2.01 -17.54
CA PHE A 232 -2.63 -2.74 -17.76
C PHE A 232 -1.60 -2.45 -16.66
N HIS A 233 -1.05 -3.52 -16.09
CA HIS A 233 -0.06 -3.46 -15.04
C HIS A 233 1.33 -3.79 -15.59
N ILE A 234 2.32 -3.01 -15.18
CA ILE A 234 3.73 -3.28 -15.46
C ILE A 234 4.45 -3.30 -14.12
N LEU A 235 5.22 -4.34 -13.87
CA LEU A 235 5.94 -4.54 -12.62
C LEU A 235 7.44 -4.57 -12.90
N LYS A 236 8.21 -3.96 -11.99
CA LYS A 236 9.66 -4.12 -11.92
C LYS A 236 10.02 -4.85 -10.63
N VAL A 237 10.84 -5.88 -10.76
CA VAL A 237 11.42 -6.56 -9.60
C VAL A 237 12.66 -5.81 -9.16
N ASN A 238 12.54 -4.99 -8.11
CA ASN A 238 13.64 -4.19 -7.60
C ASN A 238 14.64 -5.05 -6.83
N ASP A 239 14.14 -6.00 -6.05
CA ASP A 239 14.95 -6.93 -5.26
C ASP A 239 14.17 -8.18 -4.87
N LEU A 240 14.90 -9.22 -4.48
CA LEU A 240 14.34 -10.47 -3.96
C LEU A 240 15.11 -10.87 -2.69
N ARG A 241 14.38 -11.35 -1.68
CA ARG A 241 14.98 -11.93 -0.48
C ARG A 241 14.16 -13.10 0.02
N GLY A 242 14.80 -13.96 0.80
CA GLY A 242 14.17 -15.17 1.33
C GLY A 242 14.60 -16.44 0.60
N GLY A 243 14.13 -17.54 1.16
CA GLY A 243 14.54 -18.92 0.90
C GLY A 243 14.21 -19.73 2.15
N THR A 244 13.91 -21.02 2.00
CA THR A 244 13.31 -21.88 3.02
C THR A 244 14.07 -21.83 4.35
N GLN A 245 13.55 -21.07 5.30
CA GLN A 245 13.90 -21.21 6.71
C GLN A 245 12.84 -22.12 7.31
N ASN A 246 13.13 -23.42 7.35
CA ASN A 246 12.30 -24.36 8.08
C ASN A 246 12.34 -23.95 9.55
N ILE A 247 11.24 -23.41 10.08
CA ILE A 247 11.08 -23.24 11.52
C ILE A 247 10.86 -24.64 12.07
N SER A 248 11.92 -25.28 12.55
CA SER A 248 11.84 -26.58 13.22
C SER A 248 11.20 -26.39 14.61
N VAL A 249 9.90 -26.63 14.69
CA VAL A 249 9.21 -26.76 15.97
C VAL A 249 9.64 -28.10 16.58
N THR A 250 10.38 -28.05 17.69
CA THR A 250 10.72 -29.26 18.44
C THR A 250 9.52 -29.65 19.29
N GLU A 251 8.76 -30.64 18.83
CA GLU A 251 7.68 -31.23 19.62
C GLU A 251 8.26 -32.29 20.57
N VAL A 252 7.84 -32.24 21.84
CA VAL A 252 8.20 -33.26 22.83
C VAL A 252 7.01 -34.16 23.11
N HIS A 253 7.19 -35.46 22.93
CA HIS A 253 6.20 -36.46 23.29
C HIS A 253 6.52 -37.00 24.69
N ALA A 254 5.92 -36.38 25.72
CA ALA A 254 6.12 -36.78 27.11
C ALA A 254 4.95 -37.64 27.62
N ARG A 255 5.27 -38.64 28.44
CA ARG A 255 4.30 -39.46 29.18
C ARG A 255 4.48 -39.18 30.67
N HIS A 256 3.40 -38.81 31.36
CA HIS A 256 3.39 -38.68 32.82
C HIS A 256 2.24 -39.49 33.42
N ILE A 257 2.42 -39.99 34.63
CA ILE A 257 1.33 -40.55 35.44
C ILE A 257 0.84 -39.41 36.33
N LEU A 258 -0.40 -38.97 36.13
CA LEU A 258 -1.04 -37.95 36.98
C LEU A 258 -1.63 -38.60 38.23
N LEU A 259 -0.98 -38.46 39.37
CA LEU A 259 -1.60 -38.76 40.66
C LEU A 259 -2.30 -37.49 41.15
N LYS A 260 -3.60 -37.39 40.88
CA LYS A 260 -4.46 -36.36 41.47
C LYS A 260 -4.68 -36.73 42.94
N THR A 261 -4.16 -35.93 43.86
CA THR A 261 -4.50 -36.09 45.27
C THR A 261 -5.96 -35.70 45.48
N VAL A 262 -6.76 -36.64 45.96
CA VAL A 262 -8.04 -36.32 46.58
C VAL A 262 -7.72 -35.85 48.01
N ALA A 263 -8.17 -34.66 48.38
CA ALA A 263 -8.13 -34.24 49.77
C ALA A 263 -9.13 -35.12 50.54
N ASP A 264 -8.61 -36.05 51.34
CA ASP A 264 -9.40 -36.86 52.27
C ASP A 264 -9.96 -35.95 53.37
N HIS A 265 -11.21 -35.53 53.20
CA HIS A 265 -12.05 -35.12 54.31
C HIS A 265 -13.30 -35.99 54.27
N GLU A 266 -13.30 -37.09 55.04
CA GLU A 266 -14.45 -37.64 55.80
C GLU A 266 -14.27 -39.13 56.11
N ARG A 267 -13.87 -39.44 57.35
CA ARG A 267 -14.26 -40.63 58.15
C ARG A 267 -13.96 -40.26 59.61
N ARG A 268 -14.86 -40.34 60.60
CA ARG A 268 -16.08 -41.16 60.80
C ARG A 268 -16.88 -40.64 62.02
N PRO A 269 -18.17 -41.00 62.15
CA PRO A 269 -18.94 -40.89 63.39
C PRO A 269 -18.80 -42.14 64.30
N GLY A 270 -18.78 -41.91 65.62
CA GLY A 270 -19.42 -42.71 66.67
C GLY A 270 -18.83 -44.06 67.13
N SER A 271 -18.41 -44.14 68.40
CA SER A 271 -18.91 -45.10 69.42
C SER A 271 -18.21 -44.91 70.77
N GLY A 272 -18.99 -44.68 71.84
CA GLY A 272 -18.55 -44.47 73.22
C GLY A 272 -19.50 -43.56 73.98
#